data_AF-A0A9P6MIW2-F1
#
_entry.id   AF-A0A9P6MIW2-F1
#
_cell.length_a   1.000
_cell.length_b   1.000
_cell.length_c   1.000
_cell.angle_alpha   90.00
_cell.angle_beta   90.00
_cell.angle_gamma   90.00
#
_symmetry.space_group_name_H-M   'P 1'
#
loop_
_entity.id
_entity.type
_entity.pdbx_description
1 polymer ?
#
loop_
_entity_poly.entity_id
_entity_poly.type
_entity_poly.pdbx_seq_one_letter_code
_entity_poly.pdbx_strand_id
1 'polypeptide(L)'
;MIALSVQSGIDTDDVVCLDGKGKLILSLTKDSYEQLGLTGSPSKFNSGRQRYVVELDLRSPAMIPGKPGFERIKWCFENTLTKIFPMVLASVDPEG
;
A
#
# COMPACT_ATOMS: atom_id res chain seq x y z
N MET A 1 10.32 -11.06 3.87
CA MET A 1 10.59 -9.61 4.01
C MET A 1 9.32 -8.93 4.47
N ILE A 2 9.43 -7.98 5.40
CA ILE A 2 8.35 -7.15 5.92
C ILE A 2 8.84 -5.70 5.85
N ALA A 3 7.98 -4.77 5.44
CA ALA A 3 8.27 -3.34 5.48
C ALA A 3 7.09 -2.58 6.07
N LEU A 4 7.35 -1.52 6.83
CA LEU A 4 6.32 -0.63 7.37
C LEU A 4 6.79 0.82 7.28
N SER A 5 5.91 1.70 6.78
CA SER A 5 6.16 3.13 6.78
C SER A 5 6.14 3.71 8.20
N VAL A 6 7.12 4.53 8.54
CA VAL A 6 7.19 5.25 9.82
C VAL A 6 6.73 6.68 9.59
N GLN A 7 5.56 7.01 10.14
CA GLN A 7 4.95 8.33 10.07
C GLN A 7 4.33 8.71 11.43
N SER A 8 3.75 9.91 11.50
CA SER A 8 3.18 10.50 12.72
C SER A 8 2.04 9.67 13.33
N GLY A 9 1.30 8.90 12.52
CA GLY A 9 0.34 7.91 13.01
C GLY A 9 -0.59 7.33 11.95
N ILE A 10 -1.12 6.13 12.19
CA ILE A 10 -2.06 5.44 11.28
C ILE A 10 -3.41 6.15 11.14
N ASP A 11 -3.81 6.92 12.17
CA ASP A 11 -5.08 7.63 12.21
C ASP A 11 -5.02 9.00 11.51
N THR A 12 -3.82 9.49 11.20
CA THR A 12 -3.58 10.81 10.59
C THR A 12 -3.09 10.69 9.16
N ASP A 13 -2.14 9.80 8.91
CA ASP A 13 -1.36 9.81 7.68
C ASP A 13 -1.55 8.53 6.86
N ASP A 14 -1.09 8.53 5.61
CA ASP A 14 -1.12 7.34 4.77
C ASP A 14 -0.07 6.34 5.27
N VAL A 15 -0.44 5.09 5.43
CA VAL A 15 0.45 4.04 5.93
C VAL A 15 0.61 2.96 4.86
N VAL A 16 1.86 2.57 4.62
CA VAL A 16 2.25 1.55 3.65
C VAL A 16 2.89 0.38 4.41
N CYS A 17 2.42 -0.82 4.11
CA CYS A 17 2.92 -2.06 4.70
C CYS A 17 3.15 -3.09 3.59
N LEU A 18 4.31 -3.76 3.61
CA LEU A 18 4.55 -4.99 2.88
C LEU A 18 4.58 -6.13 3.88
N ASP A 19 3.64 -7.07 3.76
CA ASP A 19 3.59 -8.22 4.65
C ASP A 19 4.60 -9.32 4.25
N GLY A 20 4.82 -10.26 5.17
CA GLY A 20 5.71 -11.41 4.92
C GLY A 20 5.21 -12.38 3.83
N LYS A 21 4.00 -12.15 3.30
CA LYS A 21 3.36 -12.92 2.25
C LYS A 21 3.31 -12.14 0.93
N GLY A 22 4.07 -11.06 0.77
CA GLY A 22 4.14 -10.33 -0.50
C GLY A 22 2.88 -9.54 -0.86
N LYS A 23 2.04 -9.19 0.12
CA LYS A 23 0.95 -8.24 -0.07
C LYS A 23 1.38 -6.84 0.32
N LEU A 24 1.20 -5.90 -0.60
CA LEU A 24 1.35 -4.48 -0.35
C LEU A 24 -0.01 -3.92 0.08
N ILE A 25 -0.07 -3.39 1.29
CA ILE A 25 -1.28 -2.88 1.92
C ILE A 25 -1.09 -1.38 2.12
N LEU A 26 -2.00 -0.60 1.56
CA LEU A 26 -2.06 0.85 1.69
C LEU A 26 -3.28 1.21 2.54
N SER A 27 -3.05 1.73 3.74
CA SER A 27 -4.08 2.39 4.53
C SER A 27 -4.02 3.88 4.21
N LEU A 28 -5.07 4.41 3.61
CA LEU A 28 -5.08 5.74 3.04
C LEU A 28 -6.13 6.61 3.69
N THR A 29 -5.81 7.89 3.79
CA THR A 29 -6.78 8.97 3.96
C THR A 29 -7.77 8.98 2.78
N LYS A 30 -8.96 9.54 2.98
CA LYS A 30 -9.97 9.68 1.91
C LYS A 30 -9.39 10.37 0.68
N ASP A 31 -8.76 11.52 0.86
CA ASP A 31 -8.21 12.33 -0.23
C ASP A 31 -7.17 11.55 -1.04
N SER A 32 -6.27 10.84 -0.35
CA SER A 32 -5.21 10.08 -1.01
C SER A 32 -5.75 8.83 -1.70
N TYR A 33 -6.81 8.20 -1.18
CA TYR A 33 -7.51 7.10 -1.84
C TYR A 33 -8.21 7.55 -3.13
N GLU A 34 -8.94 8.67 -3.09
CA GLU A 34 -9.64 9.22 -4.25
C GLU A 34 -8.66 9.64 -5.36
N GLN A 35 -7.50 10.21 -4.97
CA GLN A 35 -6.43 10.55 -5.91
C GLN A 35 -5.73 9.31 -6.48
N LEU A 36 -5.51 8.27 -5.67
CA LEU A 36 -4.80 7.07 -6.08
C LEU A 36 -5.48 6.39 -7.28
N GLY A 37 -6.81 6.31 -7.26
CA GLY A 37 -7.60 5.76 -8.38
C GLY A 37 -7.42 4.24 -8.58
N LEU A 38 -7.16 3.52 -7.49
CA LEU A 38 -7.15 2.05 -7.40
C LEU A 38 -8.33 1.55 -6.56
N THR A 39 -8.75 0.31 -6.79
CA THR A 39 -9.84 -0.32 -6.04
C THR A 39 -9.39 -0.63 -4.62
N GLY A 40 -10.15 -0.13 -3.64
CA GLY A 40 -9.99 -0.46 -2.22
C GLY A 40 -11.33 -0.61 -1.52
N SER A 41 -11.27 -0.76 -0.20
CA SER A 41 -12.44 -0.89 0.66
C SER A 41 -12.35 0.06 1.85
N PRO A 42 -13.47 0.60 2.36
CA PRO A 42 -13.44 1.39 3.59
C PRO A 42 -12.96 0.54 4.78
N SER A 43 -12.12 1.14 5.63
CA SER A 43 -11.67 0.52 6.87
C SER A 43 -12.85 0.28 7.80
N LYS A 44 -12.88 -0.90 8.43
CA LYS A 44 -13.92 -1.29 9.41
C LYS A 44 -13.81 -0.50 10.72
N PHE A 45 -12.62 0.00 11.03
CA PHE A 45 -12.36 0.82 12.21
C PHE A 45 -12.32 2.27 11.79
N ASN A 46 -13.36 3.01 12.19
CA ASN A 46 -13.53 4.41 11.84
C ASN A 46 -13.69 5.22 13.14
N SER A 47 -12.56 5.67 13.70
CA SER A 47 -12.48 6.54 14.87
C SER A 47 -12.87 7.99 14.54
N GLY A 48 -13.91 8.17 13.70
CA GLY A 48 -14.34 9.48 13.20
C GLY A 48 -13.60 9.99 11.94
N ARG A 49 -12.65 9.22 11.38
CA ARG A 49 -11.94 9.56 10.13
C ARG A 49 -12.05 8.43 9.12
N GLN A 50 -12.65 8.74 7.96
CA GLN A 50 -12.79 7.78 6.85
C GLN A 50 -11.41 7.37 6.32
N ARG A 51 -11.13 6.07 6.41
CA ARG A 51 -9.92 5.42 5.93
C ARG A 51 -10.28 4.38 4.89
N TYR A 52 -9.40 4.18 3.91
CA TYR A 52 -9.56 3.18 2.87
C TYR A 52 -8.34 2.27 2.82
N VAL A 53 -8.57 0.99 2.61
CA VAL A 53 -7.53 -0.03 2.47
C VAL A 53 -7.49 -0.50 1.03
N VAL A 54 -6.34 -0.34 0.40
CA VAL A 54 -6.01 -0.94 -0.91
C VAL A 54 -5.03 -2.06 -0.65
N GLU A 55 -5.35 -3.26 -1.13
CA GLU A 55 -4.51 -4.45 -0.98
C GLU A 55 -4.10 -4.95 -2.36
N LEU A 56 -2.79 -5.07 -2.58
CA LEU A 56 -2.19 -5.52 -3.83
C LEU A 56 -1.37 -6.78 -3.55
N ASP A 57 -1.75 -7.91 -4.14
CA ASP A 57 -0.95 -9.14 -4.08
C ASP A 57 0.18 -9.07 -5.12
N LEU A 58 1.39 -8.74 -4.67
CA LEU A 58 2.56 -8.57 -5.54
C LEU A 58 3.02 -9.90 -6.16
N ARG A 59 2.52 -11.05 -5.68
CA ARG A 59 2.84 -12.38 -6.22
C ARG A 59 1.81 -12.86 -7.23
N SER A 60 0.73 -12.10 -7.44
CA SER A 60 -0.28 -12.44 -8.43
C SER A 60 0.31 -12.46 -9.85
N PRO A 61 -0.10 -13.38 -10.73
CA PRO A 61 0.29 -13.36 -12.15
C PRO A 61 -0.08 -12.07 -12.89
N ALA A 62 -0.99 -11.26 -12.33
CA ALA A 62 -1.34 -9.94 -12.86
C ALA A 62 -0.30 -8.85 -12.55
N MET A 63 0.63 -9.10 -11.61
CA MET A 63 1.70 -8.18 -11.18
C MET A 63 3.01 -8.39 -11.95
N ILE A 64 2.92 -8.87 -13.19
CA ILE A 64 4.06 -9.03 -14.10
C ILE A 64 4.14 -7.77 -14.99
N PRO A 65 5.33 -7.18 -15.17
CA PRO A 65 5.54 -6.07 -16.10
C PRO A 65 4.95 -6.32 -17.49
N GLY A 66 4.31 -5.30 -18.07
CA GLY A 66 3.59 -5.38 -19.35
C GLY A 66 2.14 -5.88 -19.26
N LYS A 67 1.67 -6.34 -18.09
CA LYS A 67 0.24 -6.65 -17.88
C LYS A 67 -0.54 -5.36 -17.58
N PRO A 68 -1.79 -5.21 -18.07
CA PRO A 68 -2.57 -3.99 -17.84
C PRO A 68 -2.74 -3.62 -16.36
N GLY A 69 -2.94 -4.62 -15.48
CA GLY A 69 -3.05 -4.39 -14.05
C GLY A 69 -1.77 -3.84 -13.43
N PHE A 70 -0.62 -4.45 -13.76
CA PHE A 70 0.69 -3.98 -13.34
C PHE A 70 0.96 -2.55 -13.84
N GLU A 71 0.74 -2.28 -15.13
CA GLU A 71 1.00 -0.95 -15.70
C GLU A 71 0.12 0.13 -15.08
N ARG A 72 -1.15 -0.19 -14.77
CA ARG A 72 -2.03 0.74 -14.05
C ARG A 72 -1.51 1.05 -12.65
N ILE A 73 -1.11 0.03 -11.90
CA ILE A 73 -0.56 0.21 -10.54
C ILE A 73 0.73 1.01 -10.59
N LYS A 74 1.66 0.67 -11.49
CA LYS A 74 2.91 1.40 -11.70
C LYS A 74 2.64 2.88 -12.01
N TRP A 75 1.72 3.16 -12.93
CA TRP A 75 1.34 4.52 -13.27
C TRP A 75 0.81 5.29 -12.05
N CYS A 76 -0.05 4.67 -11.22
CA CYS A 76 -0.53 5.29 -9.99
C CYS A 76 0.61 5.64 -9.03
N PHE A 77 1.61 4.77 -8.88
CA PHE A 77 2.76 5.02 -8.00
C PHE A 77 3.71 6.09 -8.55
N GLU A 78 3.75 6.27 -9.88
CA GLU A 78 4.58 7.30 -10.53
C GLU A 78 3.88 8.67 -10.61
N ASN A 79 2.55 8.71 -10.56
CA ASN A 79 1.78 9.93 -10.88
C ASN A 79 0.83 10.41 -9.76
N THR A 80 0.24 9.51 -8.98
CA THR A 80 -0.79 9.87 -7.98
C THR A 80 -0.36 9.61 -6.54
N LEU A 81 0.40 8.55 -6.27
CA LEU A 81 0.99 8.25 -4.97
C LEU A 81 2.48 8.60 -4.93
N THR A 82 2.80 9.88 -5.14
CA THR A 82 4.17 10.38 -5.27
C THR A 82 4.80 10.80 -3.94
N LYS A 83 4.07 10.68 -2.82
CA LYS A 83 4.59 10.95 -1.47
C LYS A 83 5.73 9.98 -1.15
N ILE A 84 6.75 10.47 -0.44
CA ILE A 84 7.84 9.63 0.05
C ILE A 84 7.45 9.01 1.39
N PHE A 85 7.65 7.70 1.51
CA PHE A 85 7.38 6.95 2.73
C PHE A 85 8.70 6.46 3.32
N PRO A 86 9.20 7.05 4.42
CA PRO A 86 10.29 6.46 5.18
C PRO A 86 9.83 5.08 5.69
N MET A 87 10.59 4.02 5.43
CA MET A 87 10.22 2.66 5.81
C MET A 87 11.27 1.99 6.67
N VAL A 88 10.82 1.19 7.63
CA VAL A 88 11.65 0.19 8.32
C VAL A 88 11.46 -1.14 7.62
N LEU A 89 12.58 -1.80 7.33
CA LEU A 89 12.63 -3.08 6.63
C LEU A 89 13.18 -4.16 7.54
N ALA A 90 12.57 -5.36 7.49
CA ALA A 90 13.10 -6.56 8.12
C ALA A 90 12.99 -7.75 7.15
N SER A 91 14.02 -8.58 7.10
CA SER A 91 13.99 -9.88 6.43
C SER A 91 14.36 -10.97 7.44
N VAL A 92 13.69 -12.10 7.30
CA VAL A 92 14.12 -13.34 7.94
C VAL A 92 14.71 -14.17 6.81
N ASP A 93 15.97 -14.52 6.95
CA ASP A 93 16.62 -15.42 6.01
C ASP A 93 16.02 -16.82 6.22
N PRO A 94 15.58 -17.50 5.15
CA PRO A 94 14.95 -18.82 5.28
C PRO A 94 15.92 -19.93 5.73
N GLU A 95 17.21 -19.62 5.90
CA GLU A 95 18.28 -20.58 6.24
C GLU A 95 18.81 -20.43 7.68
N GLY A 96 17.94 -20.08 8.64
CA GLY A 96 18.24 -20.08 10.07
C GLY A 96 17.85 -21.38 10.77
#